data_AF-A0A183U7Q4-F1
#
_entry.id   AF-A0A183U7Q4-F1
#
_cell.length_a   1.000
_cell.length_b   1.000
_cell.length_c   1.000
_cell.angle_alpha   90.00
_cell.angle_beta   90.00
_cell.angle_gamma   90.00
#
_symmetry.space_group_name_H-M   'P 1'
#
loop_
_entity.id
_entity.type
_entity.pdbx_description
1 polymer ?
#
loop_
_entity_poly.entity_id
_entity_poly.type
_entity_poly.pdbx_seq_one_letter_code
_entity_poly.pdbx_strand_id
1 'polypeptide(L)'
;MRIYSGHERTKAKRCKESYSESLLQIRRPLHDPDDNELGLDLFWSNPMLDLSGFIENSLRGFSVFFSEDTVSNLCTKLCIDLIVRAHQVCVSNQKSIVPNQNR
;
A
#
# COMPACT_ATOMS: atom_id res chain seq x y z
N MET A 1 -1.52 -12.41 -7.88
CA MET A 1 -1.26 -10.97 -8.11
C MET A 1 -1.26 -10.73 -9.61
N ARG A 2 -2.34 -10.21 -10.17
CA ARG A 2 -2.39 -9.74 -11.56
C ARG A 2 -2.53 -8.23 -11.51
N ILE A 3 -1.55 -7.53 -12.05
CA ILE A 3 -1.61 -6.08 -12.23
C ILE A 3 -2.40 -5.86 -13.53
N TYR A 4 -3.60 -5.30 -13.42
CA TYR A 4 -4.33 -4.82 -14.59
C TYR A 4 -3.76 -3.44 -14.95
N SER A 5 -2.99 -3.41 -16.04
CA SER A 5 -2.61 -2.17 -16.70
C SER A 5 -3.75 -1.77 -17.64
N GLY A 6 -4.64 -0.92 -17.15
CA GLY A 6 -5.64 -0.23 -17.96
C GLY A 6 -4.95 0.89 -18.75
N HIS A 7 -4.85 0.69 -20.06
CA HIS A 7 -4.06 1.52 -20.96
C HIS A 7 -4.81 2.80 -21.36
N GLU A 8 -4.48 3.95 -20.77
CA GLU A 8 -4.71 5.27 -21.41
C GLU A 8 -3.41 6.10 -21.40
N ARG A 9 -2.84 6.26 -22.60
CA ARG A 9 -1.46 6.69 -22.90
C ARG A 9 -1.14 8.19 -22.67
N THR A 10 -1.90 8.94 -21.89
CA THR A 10 -1.67 10.40 -21.76
C THR A 10 -1.07 10.86 -20.42
N LYS A 11 -0.92 9.98 -19.42
CA LYS A 11 -0.43 10.34 -18.07
C LYS A 11 1.05 9.98 -17.79
N ALA A 12 1.73 9.33 -18.74
CA ALA A 12 3.05 8.70 -18.53
C ALA A 12 4.25 9.67 -18.32
N LYS A 13 4.05 10.99 -18.19
CA LYS A 13 5.15 11.97 -18.10
C LYS A 13 5.49 12.46 -16.69
N ARG A 14 4.93 11.91 -15.61
CA ARG A 14 5.18 12.43 -14.25
C ARG A 14 5.21 11.42 -13.10
N CYS A 15 5.36 10.13 -13.40
CA CYS A 15 5.41 9.08 -12.37
C CYS A 15 6.87 8.90 -11.95
N LYS A 16 7.20 9.13 -10.67
CA LYS A 16 8.59 9.02 -10.20
C LYS A 16 8.95 7.55 -9.98
N GLU A 17 10.02 7.10 -10.63
CA GLU A 17 10.57 5.72 -10.61
C GLU A 17 11.07 5.25 -9.23
N SER A 18 11.33 6.18 -8.30
CA SER A 18 12.12 5.92 -7.09
C SER A 18 11.50 4.97 -6.04
N TYR A 19 10.18 4.85 -5.94
CA TYR A 19 9.54 4.02 -4.88
C TYR A 19 9.31 2.56 -5.29
N SER A 20 9.13 2.29 -6.58
CA SER A 20 9.02 0.91 -7.09
C SER A 20 10.33 0.14 -6.95
N GLU A 21 11.46 0.84 -6.97
CA GLU A 21 12.78 0.23 -6.82
C GLU A 21 12.99 -0.39 -5.44
N SER A 22 12.51 0.24 -4.36
CA SER A 22 12.66 -0.28 -2.99
C SER A 22 12.04 -1.66 -2.81
N LEU A 23 10.90 -1.93 -3.48
CA LEU A 23 10.26 -3.26 -3.45
C LEU A 23 11.09 -4.33 -4.17
N LEU A 24 11.86 -3.93 -5.18
CA LEU A 24 12.76 -4.83 -5.92
C LEU A 24 14.04 -5.17 -5.13
N GLN A 25 14.41 -4.34 -4.15
CA GLN A 25 15.57 -4.57 -3.29
C GLN A 25 15.30 -5.55 -2.13
N ILE A 26 14.04 -5.91 -1.88
CA ILE A 26 13.70 -6.89 -0.84
C ILE A 26 14.18 -8.27 -1.31
N ARG A 27 15.27 -8.74 -0.70
CA ARG A 27 15.80 -10.09 -0.95
C ARG A 27 14.80 -11.14 -0.48
N ARG A 28 14.64 -12.18 -1.29
CA ARG A 28 13.74 -13.32 -0.99
C ARG A 28 14.57 -14.61 -0.97
N PRO A 29 14.31 -15.54 -0.03
CA PRO A 29 13.29 -15.47 1.02
C PRO A 29 13.64 -14.44 2.12
N LEU A 30 12.61 -13.92 2.78
CA LEU A 30 12.78 -13.23 4.07
C LEU A 30 12.83 -14.33 5.14
N HIS A 31 13.91 -14.38 5.93
CA HIS A 31 14.06 -15.40 6.96
C HIS A 31 13.47 -14.92 8.29
N ASP A 32 13.72 -13.67 8.64
CA ASP A 32 13.18 -13.05 9.84
C ASP A 32 12.41 -11.75 9.49
N PRO A 33 11.34 -11.42 10.25
CA PRO A 33 10.57 -10.19 10.06
C PRO A 33 11.43 -8.92 10.24
N ASP A 34 12.48 -9.01 11.05
CA ASP A 34 13.39 -7.90 11.34
C ASP A 34 14.45 -7.68 10.25
N ASP A 35 14.57 -8.60 9.28
CA ASP A 35 15.55 -8.50 8.18
C ASP A 35 15.27 -7.30 7.25
N ASN A 36 14.00 -6.88 7.16
CA ASN A 36 13.59 -5.81 6.27
C ASN A 36 12.27 -5.17 6.71
N GLU A 37 12.35 -3.95 7.24
CA GLU A 37 11.19 -3.17 7.70
C GLU A 37 10.11 -3.01 6.60
N LEU A 38 10.51 -2.73 5.35
CA LEU A 38 9.56 -2.62 4.24
C LEU A 38 8.89 -3.97 3.91
N GLY A 39 9.64 -5.06 4.03
CA GLY A 39 9.12 -6.42 3.93
C GLY A 39 8.08 -6.69 5.01
N LEU A 40 8.41 -6.40 6.27
CA LEU A 40 7.50 -6.53 7.40
C LEU A 40 6.19 -5.76 7.17
N ASP A 41 6.31 -4.49 6.78
CA ASP A 41 5.16 -3.61 6.54
C ASP A 41 4.31 -4.03 5.33
N LEU A 42 4.95 -4.59 4.30
CA LEU A 42 4.24 -5.12 3.13
C LEU A 42 3.30 -6.28 3.51
N PHE A 43 3.70 -7.12 4.46
CA PHE A 43 2.90 -8.27 4.89
C PHE A 43 1.91 -7.92 6.00
N TRP A 44 2.30 -7.06 6.96
CA TRP A 44 1.61 -6.96 8.25
C TRP A 44 0.91 -5.64 8.54
N SER A 45 1.11 -4.62 7.71
CA SER A 45 0.41 -3.35 7.90
C SER A 45 -1.11 -3.48 7.77
N ASN A 46 -1.87 -2.62 8.44
CA ASN A 46 -3.34 -2.62 8.41
C ASN A 46 -3.91 -1.22 8.13
N PRO A 47 -5.03 -1.07 7.39
CA PRO A 47 -5.75 0.18 7.34
C PRO A 47 -6.42 0.47 8.69
N MET A 48 -6.49 1.75 9.06
CA MET A 48 -7.24 2.26 10.20
C MET A 48 -8.05 3.49 9.79
N LEU A 49 -9.32 3.53 10.19
CA LEU A 49 -10.18 4.70 10.01
C LEU A 49 -9.81 5.79 11.02
N ASP A 50 -10.12 7.04 10.68
CA ASP A 50 -9.94 8.21 11.55
C ASP A 50 -8.47 8.46 11.97
N LEU A 51 -7.52 7.99 11.14
CA LEU A 51 -6.09 8.21 11.25
C LEU A 51 -5.61 9.13 10.11
N SER A 52 -4.56 9.91 10.34
CA SER A 52 -3.73 10.49 9.26
C SER A 52 -2.30 9.96 9.32
N GLY A 53 -1.70 9.69 8.15
CA GLY A 53 -0.35 9.14 8.05
C GLY A 53 -0.24 7.66 8.46
N PHE A 54 0.86 7.33 9.12
CA PHE A 54 1.19 6.01 9.66
C PHE A 54 1.35 6.06 11.18
N ILE A 55 0.92 5.02 11.89
CA ILE A 55 1.19 4.83 13.33
C ILE A 55 1.53 3.37 13.61
N GLU A 56 2.10 3.07 14.78
CA GLU A 56 2.39 1.70 15.20
C GLU A 56 1.12 0.82 15.25
N ASN A 57 1.25 -0.41 14.74
CA ASN A 57 0.15 -1.38 14.75
C ASN A 57 0.05 -2.12 16.08
N SER A 58 -0.64 -1.50 17.03
CA SER A 58 -0.88 -2.07 18.37
C SER A 58 -1.67 -3.40 18.36
N LEU A 59 -2.39 -3.74 17.29
CA LEU A 59 -3.11 -5.02 17.18
C LEU A 59 -2.21 -6.19 16.76
N ARG A 60 -1.10 -5.90 16.09
CA ARG A 60 -0.10 -6.90 15.69
C ARG A 60 1.11 -6.92 16.62
N GLY A 61 1.41 -5.79 17.26
CA GLY A 61 2.62 -5.61 18.09
C GLY A 61 3.88 -5.34 17.27
N PHE A 62 3.74 -5.17 15.95
CA PHE A 62 4.78 -4.84 14.99
C PHE A 62 4.12 -4.31 13.71
N SER A 63 4.89 -3.66 12.83
CA SER A 63 4.38 -2.95 11.65
C SER A 63 3.49 -1.74 12.00
N VAL A 64 2.76 -1.21 11.01
CA VAL A 64 2.04 0.06 11.08
C VAL A 64 0.57 -0.05 10.68
N PHE A 65 -0.26 0.81 11.26
CA PHE A 65 -1.51 1.22 10.65
C PHE A 65 -1.27 2.32 9.64
N PHE A 66 -2.07 2.36 8.57
CA PHE A 66 -2.06 3.45 7.59
C PHE A 66 -3.47 3.98 7.31
N SER A 67 -3.49 5.21 6.84
CA SER A 67 -4.68 6.01 6.55
C SER A 67 -5.07 6.03 5.07
N GLU A 68 -6.27 6.51 4.77
CA GLU A 68 -6.76 6.73 3.41
C GLU A 68 -5.94 7.78 2.65
N ASP A 69 -5.54 8.88 3.30
CA ASP A 69 -4.72 9.92 2.67
C ASP A 69 -3.35 9.38 2.23
N THR A 70 -2.78 8.49 3.03
CA THR A 70 -1.52 7.82 2.72
C THR A 70 -1.65 6.94 1.47
N VAL A 71 -2.73 6.17 1.35
CA VAL A 71 -3.01 5.34 0.17
C VAL A 71 -3.21 6.22 -1.08
N SER A 72 -4.02 7.28 -0.98
CA SER A 72 -4.30 8.19 -2.09
C SER A 72 -3.02 8.89 -2.59
N ASN A 73 -2.19 9.37 -1.64
CA ASN A 73 -0.90 9.98 -1.94
C ASN A 73 0.05 8.99 -2.60
N LEU A 74 0.09 7.74 -2.13
CA LEU A 74 0.94 6.70 -2.70
C LEU A 74 0.48 6.32 -4.12
N CYS A 75 -0.81 6.11 -4.33
CA CYS A 75 -1.40 5.87 -5.65
C CYS A 75 -1.04 6.98 -6.64
N THR A 76 -1.14 8.25 -6.21
CA THR A 76 -0.75 9.41 -7.02
C THR A 76 0.74 9.42 -7.35
N LYS A 77 1.61 9.14 -6.36
CA LYS A 77 3.07 9.11 -6.54
C LYS A 77 3.52 7.98 -7.48
N LEU A 78 2.90 6.80 -7.35
CA LEU A 78 3.21 5.61 -8.13
C LEU A 78 2.46 5.56 -9.47
N CYS A 79 1.51 6.47 -9.70
CA CYS A 79 0.61 6.43 -10.84
C CYS A 79 -0.13 5.09 -11.00
N ILE A 80 -0.62 4.56 -9.89
CA ILE A 80 -1.49 3.38 -9.87
C ILE A 80 -2.87 3.81 -9.39
N ASP A 81 -3.91 3.12 -9.86
CA ASP A 81 -5.29 3.45 -9.48
C ASP A 81 -5.73 2.72 -8.21
N LEU A 82 -5.12 1.58 -7.90
CA LEU A 82 -5.61 0.67 -6.87
C LEU A 82 -4.49 -0.11 -6.19
N ILE A 83 -4.56 -0.20 -4.86
CA ILE A 83 -3.81 -1.17 -4.05
C ILE A 83 -4.76 -2.29 -3.67
N VAL A 84 -4.52 -3.50 -4.19
CA VAL A 84 -5.27 -4.70 -3.83
C VAL A 84 -4.50 -5.45 -2.74
N ARG A 85 -5.16 -5.73 -1.62
CA ARG A 85 -4.56 -6.42 -0.47
C ARG A 85 -5.49 -7.48 0.13
N ALA A 86 -4.91 -8.34 0.98
CA ALA A 86 -5.63 -9.30 1.82
C ALA A 86 -5.32 -9.02 3.31
N HIS A 87 -5.33 -10.07 4.16
CA HIS A 87 -4.90 -10.10 5.58
C HIS A 87 -5.95 -9.76 6.64
N GLN A 88 -6.97 -8.96 6.33
CA GLN A 88 -8.08 -8.71 7.26
C GLN A 88 -9.29 -9.56 6.90
N VAL A 89 -9.93 -10.14 7.91
CA VAL A 89 -11.24 -10.78 7.75
C VAL A 89 -12.25 -9.66 7.47
N CYS A 90 -12.69 -9.57 6.22
CA CYS A 90 -13.77 -8.68 5.85
C CYS A 90 -15.10 -9.35 6.19
N VAL A 91 -15.78 -8.88 7.24
CA VAL A 91 -17.23 -9.07 7.33
C VAL A 91 -17.87 -8.20 6.25
N SER A 92 -18.85 -8.74 5.52
CA SER A 92 -19.26 -8.43 4.14
C SER A 92 -19.56 -6.97 3.73
N ASN A 93 -19.27 -5.96 4.55
CA ASN A 93 -19.47 -4.54 4.29
C ASN A 93 -18.24 -3.66 4.60
N GLN A 94 -17.03 -4.21 4.77
CA GLN A 94 -15.83 -3.38 4.98
C GLN A 94 -15.25 -2.82 3.66
N LYS A 95 -15.87 -1.69 3.27
CA LYS A 95 -15.22 -0.42 2.90
C LYS A 95 -13.98 -0.52 2.01
N SER A 96 -14.23 -0.56 0.70
CA SER A 96 -13.30 -0.02 -0.27
C SER A 96 -12.92 1.41 0.12
N ILE A 97 -11.68 1.63 0.55
CA ILE A 97 -11.05 2.94 0.55
C ILE A 97 -10.78 3.26 -0.91
N VAL A 98 -11.73 3.89 -1.57
CA VAL A 98 -11.60 4.35 -2.95
C VAL A 98 -10.95 5.73 -2.90
N PRO A 99 -9.72 5.90 -3.41
CA PRO A 99 -9.13 7.23 -3.54
C PRO A 99 -10.08 8.09 -4.35
N ASN A 100 -10.45 9.26 -3.81
CA ASN A 100 -11.40 10.18 -4.39
C ASN A 100 -11.14 10.38 -5.90
N GLN A 101 -12.10 9.96 -6.74
CA GLN A 101 -12.01 10.02 -8.20
C GLN A 101 -12.36 11.40 -8.78
N ASN A 102 -12.24 12.49 -8.02
CA ASN A 102 -12.38 13.83 -8.59
C ASN A 102 -11.20 14.12 -9.53
N ARG A 103 -11.37 13.74 -10.79
CA ARG A 103 -10.50 14.07 -11.91
C ARG A 103 -11.35 14.50 -13.11
#